data_AF-A0A523XFL5-F1
#
_entry.id   AF-A0A523XFL5-F1
#
_cell.length_a   1.000
_cell.length_b   1.000
_cell.length_c   1.000
_cell.angle_alpha   90.00
_cell.angle_beta   90.00
_cell.angle_gamma   90.00
#
_symmetry.space_group_name_H-M   'P 1'
#
loop_
_entity.id
_entity.type
_entity.pdbx_description
1 polymer ?
#
loop_
_entity_poly.entity_id
_entity_poly.type
_entity_poly.pdbx_seq_one_letter_code
_entity_poly.pdbx_strand_id
1 'polypeptide(L)'
;MSFCVMMDNARECAWLRFALGEKRGQGYAKDALRSFLNFLFTEGTHRVEAEVYEFNTVSLGLLESLGFKKEGLKRKAHFDGARYVDV
;
A
#
# COMPACT_ATOMS: atom_id res chain seq x y z
N MET A 1 -9.99 -4.10 8.69
CA MET A 1 -8.74 -3.71 7.98
C MET A 1 -8.41 -4.87 7.09
N SER A 2 -8.28 -4.64 5.79
CA SER A 2 -8.09 -5.71 4.80
C SER A 2 -6.81 -5.45 4.01
N PHE A 3 -5.99 -6.49 3.85
CA PHE A 3 -4.78 -6.49 3.03
C PHE A 3 -4.99 -7.47 1.88
N CYS A 4 -4.64 -7.06 0.68
CA CYS A 4 -4.56 -7.93 -0.49
C CYS A 4 -3.15 -7.81 -1.05
N VAL A 5 -2.48 -8.96 -1.21
CA VAL A 5 -1.19 -9.02 -1.87
C VAL A 5 -1.29 -9.90 -3.10
N MET A 6 -0.84 -9.34 -4.21
CA MET A 6 -0.56 -10.07 -5.44
C MET A 6 0.95 -10.22 -5.53
N MET A 7 1.46 -11.44 -5.73
CA MET A 7 2.88 -11.68 -5.97
C MET A 7 3.08 -12.11 -7.41
N ASP A 8 4.22 -11.72 -7.98
CA ASP A 8 4.68 -12.30 -9.24
C ASP A 8 5.08 -13.79 -9.07
N ASN A 9 5.28 -14.48 -10.18
CA ASN A 9 5.57 -15.91 -10.18
C ASN A 9 6.94 -16.25 -9.55
N ALA A 10 7.85 -15.27 -9.51
CA ALA A 10 9.17 -15.40 -8.91
C ALA A 10 9.20 -15.01 -7.42
N ARG A 11 8.10 -14.47 -6.88
CA ARG A 11 8.01 -13.83 -5.55
C ARG A 11 9.00 -12.68 -5.36
N GLU A 12 9.50 -12.08 -6.43
CA GLU A 12 10.41 -10.95 -6.37
C GLU A 12 9.66 -9.66 -6.05
N CYS A 13 8.49 -9.46 -6.65
CA CYS A 13 7.66 -8.28 -6.45
C CYS A 13 6.29 -8.63 -5.86
N ALA A 14 5.91 -7.91 -4.80
CA ALA A 14 4.60 -7.99 -4.16
C ALA A 14 3.84 -6.66 -4.30
N TRP A 15 2.64 -6.68 -4.85
CA TRP A 15 1.72 -5.54 -4.89
C TRP A 15 0.77 -5.57 -3.70
N LEU A 16 0.90 -4.58 -2.83
CA LEU A 16 0.09 -4.40 -1.62
C LEU A 16 -1.05 -3.41 -1.89
N ARG A 17 -2.29 -3.89 -1.70
CA ARG A 17 -3.48 -3.05 -1.54
C ARG A 17 -4.03 -3.20 -0.13
N PHE A 18 -4.41 -2.08 0.47
CA PHE A 18 -4.96 -2.10 1.82
C PHE A 18 -6.13 -1.14 1.98
N ALA A 19 -7.11 -1.58 2.77
CA ALA A 19 -8.27 -0.80 3.15
C ALA A 19 -8.29 -0.59 4.67
N LEU A 20 -8.14 0.67 5.06
CA LEU A 20 -8.31 1.12 6.43
C LEU A 20 -9.79 1.45 6.66
N GLY A 21 -10.48 0.55 7.36
CA GLY A 21 -11.85 0.76 7.85
C GLY A 21 -11.92 1.85 8.93
N GLU A 22 -13.04 1.94 9.64
CA GLU A 22 -13.38 3.06 10.53
C GLU A 22 -12.42 3.30 11.71
N LYS A 23 -11.61 2.30 12.11
CA LYS A 23 -10.60 2.44 13.19
C LYS A 23 -9.30 3.09 12.71
N ARG A 24 -9.40 4.27 12.09
CA ARG A 24 -8.24 5.10 11.71
C ARG A 24 -7.68 5.83 12.94
N GLY A 25 -6.39 6.19 12.91
CA GLY A 25 -5.78 7.05 13.94
C GLY A 25 -5.37 6.38 15.25
N GLN A 26 -5.46 5.05 15.37
CA GLN A 26 -5.12 4.32 16.61
C GLN A 26 -3.79 3.54 16.52
N GLY A 27 -2.95 3.79 15.50
CA GLY A 27 -1.65 3.12 15.33
C GLY A 27 -1.72 1.69 14.80
N TYR A 28 -2.85 0.98 14.94
CA TYR A 28 -3.02 -0.41 14.49
C TYR A 28 -2.67 -0.65 13.02
N ALA A 29 -2.95 0.32 12.16
CA ALA A 29 -2.59 0.29 10.75
C ALA A 29 -1.08 0.12 10.55
N LYS A 30 -0.30 0.90 11.30
CA LYS A 30 1.15 0.97 11.18
C LYS A 30 1.80 -0.31 11.68
N ASP A 31 1.37 -0.80 12.84
CA ASP A 31 1.91 -2.02 13.41
C ASP A 31 1.56 -3.25 12.57
N ALA A 32 0.32 -3.33 12.07
CA ALA A 32 -0.10 -4.42 11.19
C ALA A 32 0.68 -4.41 9.87
N LEU A 33 0.80 -3.25 9.21
CA LEU A 33 1.55 -3.15 7.95
C LEU A 33 3.02 -3.47 8.17
N ARG A 34 3.62 -2.97 9.25
CA ARG A 34 5.02 -3.23 9.58
C ARG A 34 5.29 -4.72 9.79
N SER A 35 4.47 -5.41 10.60
CA SER A 35 4.60 -6.85 10.81
C SER A 35 4.42 -7.63 9.51
N PHE A 36 3.48 -7.21 8.67
CA PHE A 36 3.22 -7.85 7.39
C PHE A 36 4.36 -7.66 6.38
N LEU A 37 4.92 -6.46 6.27
CA LEU A 37 6.09 -6.18 5.44
C LEU A 37 7.30 -6.99 5.89
N ASN A 38 7.55 -7.04 7.21
CA ASN A 38 8.63 -7.84 7.78
C ASN A 38 8.49 -9.32 7.40
N PHE A 39 7.27 -9.86 7.45
CA PHE A 39 6.99 -11.22 6.99
C PHE A 39 7.32 -11.40 5.50
N LEU A 40 6.84 -10.50 4.62
CA LEU A 40 7.11 -10.60 3.17
C LEU A 40 8.61 -10.60 2.85
N PHE A 41 9.39 -9.72 3.49
CA PHE A 41 10.83 -9.66 3.28
C PHE A 41 11.54 -10.89 3.87
N THR A 42 11.05 -11.45 4.98
CA THR A 42 11.59 -12.70 5.56
C THR A 42 11.37 -13.90 4.63
N GLU A 43 10.24 -13.94 3.93
CA GLU A 43 9.91 -14.96 2.93
C GLU A 43 10.66 -14.77 1.59
N GLY A 44 11.56 -13.78 1.50
CA GLY A 44 12.42 -13.57 0.33
C GLY A 44 11.87 -12.61 -0.73
N THR A 45 10.81 -11.85 -0.42
CA THR A 45 10.31 -10.81 -1.33
C THR A 45 11.37 -9.74 -1.55
N HIS A 46 11.74 -9.45 -2.79
CA HIS A 46 12.75 -8.43 -3.09
C HIS A 46 12.18 -7.00 -2.97
N ARG A 47 10.92 -6.82 -3.38
CA ARG A 47 10.29 -5.51 -3.52
C ARG A 47 8.81 -5.55 -3.21
N VAL A 48 8.33 -4.54 -2.47
CA VAL A 48 6.90 -4.35 -2.20
C VAL A 48 6.45 -3.01 -2.78
N GLU A 49 5.42 -3.04 -3.60
CA GLU A 49 4.79 -1.86 -4.19
C GLU A 49 3.43 -1.62 -3.56
N ALA A 50 3.06 -0.35 -3.39
CA ALA A 50 1.74 0.02 -2.90
C ALA A 50 1.18 1.19 -3.72
N GLU A 51 -0.12 1.13 -3.98
CA GLU A 51 -0.87 2.16 -4.71
C GLU A 51 -1.89 2.79 -3.77
N VAL A 52 -1.91 4.12 -3.72
CA VAL A 52 -2.83 4.90 -2.89
C VAL A 52 -3.27 6.11 -3.70
N TYR A 53 -4.57 6.44 -3.66
CA TYR A 53 -5.05 7.65 -4.32
C TYR A 53 -4.24 8.87 -3.90
N GLU A 54 -3.93 9.75 -4.85
CA GLU A 54 -3.12 10.94 -4.60
C GLU A 54 -3.68 11.82 -3.47
N PHE A 55 -5.01 11.92 -3.39
CA PHE A 55 -5.70 12.71 -2.37
C PHE A 55 -5.70 12.07 -0.97
N ASN A 56 -5.33 10.79 -0.85
CA ASN A 56 -5.30 10.08 0.43
C ASN A 56 -3.96 10.30 1.16
N THR A 57 -3.77 11.53 1.63
CA THR A 57 -2.57 11.98 2.35
C THR A 57 -2.29 11.16 3.62
N VAL A 58 -3.33 10.61 4.26
CA VAL A 58 -3.20 9.76 5.46
C VAL A 58 -2.51 8.44 5.12
N SER A 59 -2.95 7.75 4.06
CA SER A 59 -2.30 6.51 3.63
C SER A 59 -0.90 6.75 3.06
N LEU A 60 -0.69 7.86 2.36
CA LEU A 60 0.64 8.28 1.88
C LEU A 60 1.62 8.47 3.05
N GLY A 61 1.26 9.28 4.05
CA GLY A 61 2.10 9.50 5.22
C GLY A 61 2.36 8.23 6.04
N LEU A 62 1.39 7.31 6.09
CA LEU A 62 1.59 5.98 6.69
C LEU A 62 2.68 5.19 5.96
N LEU A 63 2.59 5.08 4.63
CA LEU A 63 3.57 4.36 3.81
C LEU A 63 4.96 4.98 3.91
N GLU A 64 5.06 6.32 3.83
CA GLU A 64 6.31 7.05 4.02
C GLU A 64 6.92 6.77 5.41
N SER A 65 6.10 6.74 6.46
CA SER A 65 6.56 6.43 7.83
C SER A 65 7.03 4.98 8.02
N LEU A 66 6.72 4.10 7.07
CA LEU A 66 7.14 2.70 7.02
C LEU A 66 8.32 2.48 6.08
N GLY A 67 8.86 3.55 5.47
CA GLY A 67 10.05 3.50 4.63
C GLY A 67 9.78 3.35 3.13
N PHE A 68 8.51 3.40 2.70
CA PHE A 68 8.21 3.48 1.26
C PHE A 68 8.73 4.78 0.68
N LYS A 69 9.12 4.74 -0.59
CA LYS A 69 9.49 5.91 -1.38
C LYS A 69 8.46 6.11 -2.48
N LYS A 70 8.05 7.37 -2.70
CA LYS A 70 7.20 7.73 -3.83
C LYS A 70 7.99 7.64 -5.12
N GLU A 71 7.58 6.74 -6.01
CA GLU A 71 8.26 6.55 -7.30
C GLU A 71 7.58 7.28 -8.45
N GLY A 72 6.28 7.53 -8.37
CA GLY A 72 5.56 8.19 -9.45
C GLY A 72 4.12 8.54 -9.12
N LEU A 73 3.42 9.05 -10.13
CA LEU A 73 1.99 9.34 -10.14
C LEU A 73 1.39 8.75 -11.42
N LYS A 74 0.50 7.78 -11.27
CA LYS A 74 -0.25 7.18 -12.38
C LYS A 74 -1.49 8.04 -12.63
N ARG A 75 -1.39 8.93 -13.61
CA ARG A 75 -2.48 9.83 -14.00
C ARG A 75 -3.68 9.05 -14.53
N LYS A 76 -4.87 9.35 -14.01
CA LYS A 76 -6.16 8.78 -14.43
C LYS A 76 -6.21 7.24 -14.39
N ALA A 77 -5.51 6.64 -13.42
CA ALA A 77 -5.32 5.20 -13.37
C ALA A 77 -6.50 4.43 -12.76
N HIS A 78 -7.38 5.08 -11.99
CA HIS A 78 -8.51 4.43 -11.34
C HIS A 78 -9.82 5.17 -11.58
N PHE A 79 -10.92 4.46 -11.79
CA PHE A 79 -12.25 5.04 -11.93
C PHE A 79 -13.04 4.86 -10.63
N ASP A 80 -13.33 5.96 -9.93
CA ASP A 80 -13.98 5.96 -8.62
C ASP A 80 -15.51 5.83 -8.67
N GLY A 81 -16.08 5.63 -9.85
CA GLY A 81 -17.52 5.61 -10.11
C GLY A 81 -18.05 6.91 -10.73
N ALA A 82 -17.29 8.01 -10.69
CA ALA A 82 -17.64 9.27 -11.32
C ALA A 82 -16.57 9.78 -12.27
N ARG A 83 -15.29 9.61 -11.92
CA ARG A 83 -14.16 10.14 -12.68
C ARG A 83 -12.93 9.25 -12.58
N TYR A 84 -12.03 9.46 -13.53
CA TYR A 84 -10.68 8.91 -13.43
C TYR A 84 -9.87 9.75 -12.46
N VAL A 85 -9.32 9.11 -11.44
CA VAL A 85 -8.48 9.70 -10.40
C VAL A 85 -7.04 9.21 -10.51
N ASP A 86 -6.14 10.03 -10.01
CA ASP A 86 -4.71 9.77 -9.99
C ASP A 86 -4.34 8.92 -8.76
N VAL A 87 -3.36 8.04 -8.94
CA VAL A 87 -2.90 7.05 -7.96
C VAL A 87 -1.38 7.07 -7.87
#